data_AF-A6HA66-F1
#
_entry.id   AF-A6HA66-F1
#
_cell.length_a   1.000
_cell.length_b   1.000
_cell.length_c   1.000
_cell.angle_alpha   90.00
_cell.angle_beta   90.00
_cell.angle_gamma   90.00
#
_symmetry.space_group_name_H-M   'P 1'
#
loop_
_entity.id
_entity.type
_entity.pdbx_description
1 polymer ?
#
loop_
_entity_poly.entity_id
_entity_poly.type
_entity_poly.pdbx_seq_one_letter_code
_entity_poly.pdbx_strand_id
1 'polypeptide(L)'
;MISALPDIKVLTLTDDHEFMVIACDGIWNVMSSQEVVDFIQSKISQRDENGELRLLSSIVEELLDQCLAPDTSGDGTGCDNMTCIIICFKPRNTVELQPESGKRKLEEALSTEGAEENGNSDKKKAKRD
;
A
#
# COMPACT_ATOMS: atom_id res chain seq x y z
N MET A 1 -7.94 30.70 -29.68
CA MET A 1 -8.88 31.14 -28.62
C MET A 1 -8.41 30.49 -27.33
N ILE A 2 -8.18 31.25 -26.27
CA ILE A 2 -7.72 30.74 -24.97
C ILE A 2 -8.89 30.90 -23.99
N SER A 3 -9.17 29.86 -23.20
CA SER A 3 -10.23 29.84 -22.19
C SER A 3 -9.69 29.26 -20.89
N ALA A 4 -10.12 29.83 -19.76
CA ALA A 4 -9.80 29.33 -18.41
C ALA A 4 -10.89 28.39 -17.86
N LEU A 5 -11.84 27.96 -18.68
CA LEU A 5 -12.89 27.02 -18.29
C LEU A 5 -12.35 25.58 -18.41
N PRO A 6 -12.32 24.79 -17.30
CA PRO A 6 -11.89 23.41 -17.36
C PRO A 6 -12.99 22.51 -17.95
N ASP A 7 -12.57 21.38 -18.54
CA ASP A 7 -13.46 20.24 -18.74
C ASP A 7 -13.62 19.50 -17.40
N ILE A 8 -14.86 19.14 -17.05
CA ILE A 8 -15.20 18.53 -15.77
C ILE A 8 -15.86 17.18 -16.03
N LYS A 9 -15.22 16.12 -15.53
CA LYS A 9 -15.78 14.77 -15.53
C LYS A 9 -15.91 14.29 -14.09
N VAL A 10 -17.06 13.70 -13.77
CA VAL A 10 -17.33 13.11 -12.46
C VAL A 10 -17.46 11.61 -12.65
N LEU A 11 -16.65 10.85 -11.91
CA LEU A 11 -16.67 9.39 -11.90
C LEU A 11 -16.88 8.91 -10.47
N THR A 12 -17.80 7.95 -10.30
CA THR A 12 -17.98 7.25 -9.03
C THR A 12 -16.92 6.15 -8.92
N LEU A 13 -16.14 6.19 -7.85
CA LEU A 13 -15.14 5.14 -7.60
C LEU A 13 -15.83 3.81 -7.27
N THR A 14 -15.43 2.74 -7.95
CA THR A 14 -15.73 1.34 -7.64
C THR A 14 -14.48 0.64 -7.10
N ASP A 15 -14.64 -0.61 -6.64
CA ASP A 15 -13.53 -1.42 -6.14
C ASP A 15 -12.51 -1.82 -7.23
N ASP A 16 -12.89 -1.69 -8.51
CA ASP A 16 -12.05 -1.96 -9.67
C ASP A 16 -11.05 -0.83 -9.95
N HIS A 17 -11.25 0.36 -9.37
CA HIS A 17 -10.28 1.45 -9.49
C HIS A 17 -9.19 1.28 -8.43
N GLU A 18 -7.97 1.01 -8.89
CA GLU A 18 -6.83 0.78 -8.00
C GLU A 18 -6.09 2.09 -7.67
N PHE A 19 -5.78 2.87 -8.71
CA PHE A 19 -5.04 4.13 -8.58
C PHE A 19 -5.37 5.11 -9.72
N MET A 20 -4.94 6.35 -9.56
CA MET A 20 -5.00 7.40 -10.56
C MET A 20 -3.62 8.05 -10.74
N VAL A 21 -3.32 8.43 -11.97
CA VAL A 21 -2.09 9.14 -12.34
C VAL A 21 -2.45 10.52 -12.86
N ILE A 22 -1.78 11.54 -12.35
CA ILE A 22 -1.84 12.90 -12.86
C ILE A 22 -0.42 13.28 -13.28
N ALA A 23 -0.23 13.69 -14.53
CA ALA A 23 1.06 14.14 -15.01
C ALA A 23 0.93 15.24 -16.07
N CYS A 24 2.00 16.01 -16.26
CA CYS A 24 2.10 16.98 -17.36
C CYS A 24 2.44 16.31 -18.70
N ASP A 25 2.35 17.08 -19.78
CA ASP A 25 2.71 16.68 -21.15
C ASP A 25 4.15 16.20 -21.29
N GLY A 26 5.08 16.68 -20.47
CA GLY A 26 6.45 16.14 -20.43
C GLY A 26 6.52 14.60 -20.24
N ILE A 27 5.53 13.99 -19.59
CA ILE A 27 5.38 12.52 -19.50
C ILE A 27 4.62 11.97 -20.71
N TRP A 28 3.45 12.55 -21.01
CA TRP A 28 2.53 12.03 -22.04
C TRP A 28 3.04 12.17 -23.47
N ASN A 29 4.04 13.03 -23.69
CA ASN A 29 4.74 13.14 -24.97
C ASN A 29 5.73 11.98 -25.20
N VAL A 30 6.14 11.27 -24.13
CA VAL A 30 7.11 10.17 -24.19
C VAL A 30 6.44 8.80 -24.06
N MET A 31 5.45 8.69 -23.16
CA MET A 31 4.75 7.45 -22.88
C MET A 31 3.24 7.61 -23.05
N SER A 32 2.59 6.63 -23.67
CA SER A 32 1.14 6.56 -23.76
C SER A 32 0.50 6.31 -22.40
N SER A 33 -0.79 6.62 -22.28
CA SER A 33 -1.55 6.39 -21.04
C SER A 33 -1.48 4.93 -20.57
N GLN A 34 -1.54 3.96 -21.50
CA GLN A 34 -1.48 2.56 -21.14
C GLN A 34 -0.07 2.14 -20.70
N GLU A 35 0.99 2.62 -21.36
CA GLU A 35 2.37 2.32 -20.97
C GLU A 35 2.68 2.82 -19.56
N VAL A 36 2.21 4.03 -19.20
CA VAL A 36 2.36 4.56 -17.84
C VAL A 36 1.60 3.72 -16.81
N VAL A 37 0.35 3.32 -17.13
CA VAL A 37 -0.46 2.47 -16.26
C VAL A 37 0.20 1.10 -16.06
N ASP A 38 0.64 0.45 -17.12
CA ASP A 38 1.30 -0.87 -17.07
C ASP A 38 2.62 -0.78 -16.29
N PHE A 39 3.40 0.27 -16.53
CA PHE A 39 4.65 0.53 -15.81
C PHE A 39 4.40 0.65 -14.30
N ILE A 40 3.43 1.47 -13.89
CA ILE A 40 3.11 1.67 -12.47
C ILE A 40 2.53 0.39 -11.88
N GLN A 41 1.58 -0.25 -12.55
CA GLN A 41 0.92 -1.48 -12.08
C GLN A 41 1.92 -2.60 -11.82
N SER A 42 2.95 -2.73 -12.66
CA SER A 42 4.01 -3.72 -12.48
C SER A 42 4.82 -3.53 -11.19
N LYS A 43 4.86 -2.31 -10.63
CA LYS A 43 5.69 -1.91 -9.49
C LYS A 43 4.90 -1.60 -8.22
N ILE A 44 3.66 -1.18 -8.36
CA ILE A 44 2.82 -0.68 -7.28
C ILE A 44 2.53 -1.75 -6.21
N SER A 45 2.62 -3.02 -6.56
CA SER A 45 2.42 -4.17 -5.64
C SER A 45 3.73 -4.87 -5.25
N GLN A 46 4.88 -4.39 -5.74
CA GLN A 46 6.18 -4.95 -5.38
C GLN A 46 6.53 -4.60 -3.93
N ARG A 47 7.25 -5.52 -3.28
CA ARG A 47 7.78 -5.36 -1.93
C ARG A 47 9.31 -5.33 -1.95
N ASP A 48 9.89 -4.60 -1.02
CA ASP A 48 11.33 -4.54 -0.82
C ASP A 48 11.85 -5.76 -0.04
N GLU A 49 13.15 -5.78 0.25
CA GLU A 49 13.81 -6.85 1.01
C GLU A 49 13.27 -7.03 2.43
N ASN A 50 12.64 -6.00 3.00
CA ASN A 50 12.03 -6.02 4.32
C ASN A 50 10.55 -6.47 4.26
N GLY A 51 10.04 -6.77 3.07
CA GLY A 51 8.64 -7.14 2.85
C GLY A 51 7.70 -5.95 2.83
N GLU A 52 8.20 -4.72 2.79
CA GLU A 52 7.40 -3.50 2.79
C GLU A 52 7.04 -3.10 1.36
N LEU A 53 5.85 -2.50 1.15
CA LEU A 53 5.47 -2.02 -0.17
C LEU A 53 6.42 -0.93 -0.65
N ARG A 54 6.77 -0.96 -1.94
CA ARG A 54 7.58 0.10 -2.55
C ARG A 54 6.91 1.47 -2.38
N LEU A 55 7.75 2.46 -2.06
CA LEU A 55 7.36 3.86 -1.97
C LEU A 55 6.91 4.37 -3.35
N LEU A 56 5.77 5.08 -3.39
CA LEU A 56 5.25 5.64 -4.63
C LEU A 56 6.21 6.67 -5.24
N SER A 57 6.95 7.43 -4.42
CA SER A 57 7.95 8.39 -4.90
C SER A 57 9.05 7.72 -5.72
N SER A 58 9.53 6.55 -5.29
CA SER A 58 10.54 5.79 -6.02
C SER A 58 10.02 5.27 -7.36
N ILE A 59 8.74 4.89 -7.44
CA ILE A 59 8.10 4.52 -8.72
C ILE A 59 7.99 5.74 -9.65
N VAL A 60 7.67 6.92 -9.10
CA VAL A 60 7.62 8.18 -9.86
C VAL A 60 9.01 8.57 -10.38
N GLU A 61 10.05 8.45 -9.56
CA GLU A 61 11.44 8.71 -9.96
C GLU A 61 11.85 7.82 -11.13
N GLU A 62 11.59 6.51 -11.05
CA GLU A 62 11.88 5.61 -12.17
C GLU A 62 11.07 5.94 -13.44
N LEU A 63 9.80 6.35 -13.29
CA LEU A 63 8.98 6.77 -14.43
C LEU A 63 9.56 8.01 -15.10
N LEU A 64 10.01 8.98 -14.31
CA LEU A 64 10.67 10.20 -14.79
C LEU A 64 11.97 9.86 -15.53
N ASP A 65 12.77 8.95 -14.98
CA ASP A 65 14.01 8.49 -15.60
C ASP A 65 13.76 7.79 -16.95
N GLN A 66 12.68 7.01 -17.08
CA GLN A 66 12.29 6.41 -18.36
C GLN A 66 11.88 7.45 -19.41
N CYS A 67 11.39 8.60 -18.97
CA CYS A 67 10.97 9.68 -19.86
C CYS A 67 12.13 10.60 -20.26
N LEU A 68 13.28 10.54 -19.58
CA LEU A 68 14.42 11.41 -19.87
C LEU A 68 15.06 11.08 -21.22
N ALA A 69 15.31 12.13 -22.00
CA ALA A 69 16.13 12.02 -23.19
C ALA A 69 17.57 11.63 -22.81
N PRO A 70 18.24 10.77 -23.59
CA PRO A 70 19.66 10.46 -23.37
C PRO A 70 20.57 11.69 -23.59
N ASP A 71 20.17 12.57 -24.51
CA ASP A 71 20.80 13.85 -24.79
C ASP A 71 19.82 14.82 -25.48
N THR A 72 20.24 16.06 -25.73
CA THR A 72 19.40 17.12 -26.32
C THR A 72 19.49 17.19 -27.85
N SER A 73 20.09 16.20 -28.53
CA SER A 73 20.30 16.23 -29.98
C SER A 73 19.11 15.71 -30.79
N GLY A 74 18.13 15.09 -30.11
CA GLY A 74 16.92 14.54 -30.71
C GLY A 74 15.86 15.59 -31.09
N ASP A 75 14.60 15.14 -31.19
CA ASP A 75 13.45 15.98 -31.53
C ASP A 75 12.88 16.79 -30.36
N GLY A 76 13.54 16.72 -29.19
CA GLY A 76 13.13 17.39 -27.95
C GLY A 76 12.25 16.53 -27.04
N THR A 77 11.85 15.33 -27.47
CA THR A 77 11.13 14.36 -26.62
C THR A 77 11.97 14.03 -25.38
N GLY A 78 11.39 14.11 -24.18
CA GLY A 78 12.07 13.85 -22.92
C GLY A 78 12.98 14.98 -22.40
N CYS A 79 12.90 16.18 -23.00
CA CYS A 79 13.67 17.36 -22.56
C CYS A 79 12.83 18.39 -21.77
N ASP A 80 11.54 18.12 -21.53
CA ASP A 80 10.63 19.06 -20.86
C ASP A 80 10.67 18.93 -19.32
N ASN A 81 10.04 19.86 -18.63
CA ASN A 81 9.70 19.71 -17.22
C ASN A 81 8.71 18.56 -17.06
N MET A 82 8.94 17.73 -16.05
CA MET A 82 8.12 16.57 -15.77
C MET A 82 7.58 16.62 -14.34
N THR A 83 6.30 16.34 -14.18
CA THR A 83 5.61 16.24 -12.90
C THR A 83 4.64 15.09 -12.97
N CYS A 84 4.66 14.21 -11.98
CA CYS A 84 3.77 13.06 -11.88
C CYS A 84 3.31 12.87 -10.42
N ILE A 85 2.04 12.55 -10.25
CA ILE A 85 1.39 12.24 -8.97
C ILE A 85 0.66 10.91 -9.14
N ILE A 86 0.94 9.96 -8.24
CA ILE A 86 0.23 8.70 -8.13
C ILE A 86 -0.67 8.76 -6.89
N ILE A 87 -1.97 8.50 -7.08
CA ILE A 87 -2.98 8.47 -6.02
C ILE A 87 -3.50 7.05 -5.92
N CYS A 88 -3.29 6.38 -4.79
CA CYS A 88 -3.92 5.09 -4.51
C CYS A 88 -5.24 5.30 -3.80
N PHE A 89 -6.30 4.66 -4.27
CA PHE A 89 -7.63 4.80 -3.66
C PHE A 89 -7.79 3.95 -2.40
N LYS A 90 -7.02 2.87 -2.29
CA LYS A 90 -6.98 1.99 -1.13
C LYS A 90 -5.72 2.25 -0.28
N PRO A 91 -5.81 2.16 1.06
CA PRO A 91 -4.64 2.27 1.93
C PRO A 91 -3.55 1.27 1.53
N ARG A 92 -2.34 1.76 1.33
CA ARG A 92 -1.14 0.94 1.17
C ARG A 92 -0.58 0.64 2.55
N ASN A 93 -1.19 -0.31 3.27
CA ASN A 93 -0.69 -0.70 4.58
C ASN A 93 0.74 -1.26 4.42
N THR A 94 1.70 -0.56 4.98
CA THR A 94 3.09 -1.01 5.10
C THR A 94 3.17 -2.18 6.08
N VAL A 95 2.44 -2.11 7.20
CA VAL A 95 2.47 -3.15 8.23
C VAL A 95 1.12 -3.87 8.33
N GLU A 96 1.01 -5.08 7.79
CA GLU A 96 0.06 -6.05 8.34
C GLU A 96 0.66 -6.61 9.64
N LEU A 97 0.27 -6.04 10.78
CA LEU A 97 0.43 -6.75 12.05
C LEU A 97 -0.46 -7.99 11.98
N GLN A 98 0.15 -9.15 11.71
CA GLN A 98 -0.56 -10.41 11.80
C GLN A 98 -1.07 -10.58 13.24
N PRO A 99 -2.37 -10.87 13.46
CA PRO A 99 -2.80 -11.37 14.75
C PRO A 99 -2.19 -12.76 14.89
N GLU A 100 -1.17 -12.88 15.75
CA GLU A 100 -0.57 -14.14 16.20
C GLU A 100 -1.67 -15.14 16.60
N SER A 101 -2.11 -15.99 15.68
CA SER A 101 -2.98 -17.11 15.99
C SER A 101 -2.12 -18.25 16.57
N GLY A 102 -1.55 -18.00 17.74
CA GLY A 102 -0.85 -18.99 18.54
C GLY A 102 -1.82 -20.02 19.10
N LYS A 103 -2.23 -20.98 18.28
CA LYS A 103 -2.82 -22.24 18.76
C LYS A 103 -1.74 -22.98 19.56
N ARG A 104 -1.79 -22.80 20.88
CA ARG A 104 -1.06 -23.61 21.86
C ARG A 104 -1.24 -25.11 21.57
N LYS A 105 -0.13 -25.84 21.51
CA LYS A 105 0.07 -27.18 22.10
C LYS A 105 1.48 -27.72 21.79
N LEU A 106 2.27 -28.00 22.82
CA LEU A 106 2.82 -29.34 23.06
C LEU A 106 3.27 -29.51 24.52
N GLU A 107 3.22 -30.76 24.96
CA GLU A 107 3.14 -31.33 26.31
C GLU A 107 4.37 -31.22 27.23
N GLU A 108 4.02 -31.36 28.53
CA GLU A 108 4.69 -32.03 29.65
C GLU A 108 6.20 -32.30 29.61
N ALA A 109 6.91 -31.73 30.60
CA ALA A 109 7.98 -32.44 31.28
C ALA A 109 8.14 -31.96 32.74
N LEU A 110 8.10 -32.94 33.64
CA LEU A 110 8.82 -33.04 34.92
C LEU A 110 8.12 -32.59 36.22
N SER A 111 7.79 -33.63 36.98
CA SER A 111 7.44 -33.74 38.39
C SER A 111 8.41 -33.03 39.34
N THR A 112 7.91 -32.40 40.41
CA THR A 112 8.37 -32.63 41.80
C THR A 112 7.45 -31.97 42.84
N GLU A 113 6.82 -32.84 43.64
CA GLU A 113 6.49 -32.81 45.08
C GLU A 113 6.23 -31.49 45.86
N GLY A 114 5.19 -31.53 46.70
CA GLY A 114 5.05 -30.69 47.90
C GLY A 114 3.61 -30.57 48.44
N ALA A 115 3.26 -31.40 49.44
CA ALA A 115 2.05 -31.32 50.28
C ALA A 115 1.95 -29.97 51.04
N GLU A 116 0.85 -29.46 51.62
CA GLU A 116 -0.14 -29.98 52.58
C GLU A 116 -1.12 -28.79 52.83
N GLU A 117 -2.45 -28.93 52.70
CA GLU A 117 -3.47 -29.15 53.73
C GLU A 117 -4.27 -27.91 54.21
N ASN A 118 -5.59 -28.14 54.28
CA ASN A 118 -6.62 -27.55 55.16
C ASN A 118 -7.29 -26.20 54.87
N GLY A 119 -8.63 -26.21 54.95
CA GLY A 119 -9.37 -25.01 55.40
C GLY A 119 -10.83 -24.77 55.01
N ASN A 120 -11.73 -25.76 55.13
CA ASN A 120 -13.12 -25.63 55.62
C ASN A 120 -14.20 -24.74 54.90
N SER A 121 -15.44 -25.19 55.13
CA SER A 121 -16.78 -24.77 54.71
C SER A 121 -17.16 -23.28 54.90
N ASP A 122 -18.11 -22.76 54.09
CA ASP A 122 -19.54 -22.73 54.47
C ASP A 122 -20.48 -22.02 53.47
N LYS A 123 -21.75 -22.35 53.64
CA LYS A 123 -22.95 -22.04 52.84
C LYS A 123 -23.35 -20.56 52.87
N LYS A 124 -23.97 -20.06 51.79
CA LYS A 124 -25.43 -19.77 51.73
C LYS A 124 -25.90 -19.07 50.43
N LYS A 125 -26.95 -19.68 49.87
CA LYS A 125 -27.99 -19.08 49.02
C LYS A 125 -28.49 -17.73 49.56
N ALA A 126 -28.80 -16.80 48.66
CA ALA A 126 -30.11 -16.15 48.61
C ALA A 126 -30.37 -15.59 47.21
N LYS A 127 -31.59 -15.81 46.70
CA LYS A 127 -32.13 -15.41 45.41
C LYS A 127 -33.47 -14.73 45.69
N ARG A 128 -33.79 -13.70 44.90
CA ARG A 128 -35.10 -13.02 44.71
C ARG A 128 -35.51 -12.02 45.79
N ASP A 129 -35.79 -10.80 45.36
CA ASP A 129 -37.16 -10.43 44.96
C ASP A 129 -37.18 -10.01 43.48
#